data_AF-A0A1X0QJP4-F1
#
_entry.id   AF-A0A1X0QJP4-F1
#
_cell.length_a   1.000
_cell.length_b   1.000
_cell.length_c   1.000
_cell.angle_alpha   90.00
_cell.angle_beta   90.00
_cell.angle_gamma   90.00
#
_symmetry.space_group_name_H-M   'P 1'
#
loop_
_entity.id
_entity.type
_entity.pdbx_description
1 polymer ?
#
loop_
_entity_poly.entity_id
_entity_poly.type
_entity_poly.pdbx_seq_one_letter_code
_entity_poly.pdbx_strand_id
1 'polypeptide(L)'
;MEYYDNKYKKEMNLCYLEEIEETDKEIIIKTEVNINGIDVMALIDTGANVSFINEEVAIKTNMEIEEIETQNVRTANNEQSIKKRAIIDIEFNGYNTNMKLYIVKIYIMI
;
A
#
# COMPACT_ATOMS: atom_id res chain seq x y z
N MET A 1 14.62 -10.04 40.33
CA MET A 1 13.83 -10.72 39.29
C MET A 1 12.76 -9.74 38.87
N GLU A 2 12.97 -9.13 37.71
CA GLU A 2 12.36 -7.85 37.33
C GLU A 2 10.90 -8.00 36.92
N TYR A 3 10.08 -7.09 37.44
CA TYR A 3 8.71 -6.82 37.03
C TYR A 3 8.74 -6.28 35.59
N TYR A 4 8.30 -7.09 34.62
CA TYR A 4 8.07 -6.59 33.26
C TYR A 4 6.66 -5.98 33.17
N ASP A 5 6.65 -4.66 32.97
CA ASP A 5 5.47 -3.82 32.83
C ASP A 5 4.65 -4.20 31.59
N ASN A 6 3.37 -4.53 31.80
CA ASN A 6 2.42 -5.07 30.82
C ASN A 6 1.82 -3.98 29.90
N LYS A 7 2.53 -2.88 29.65
CA LYS A 7 1.98 -1.68 28.99
C LYS A 7 2.14 -1.64 27.46
N TYR A 8 2.83 -2.62 26.86
CA TYR A 8 3.21 -2.57 25.43
C TYR A 8 2.68 -3.69 24.53
N LYS A 9 1.79 -4.56 25.02
CA LYS A 9 1.06 -5.49 24.12
C LYS A 9 -0.18 -4.82 23.53
N LYS A 10 0.02 -3.80 22.69
CA LYS A 10 -0.95 -3.51 21.63
C LYS A 10 -0.68 -4.60 20.59
N GLU A 11 -1.43 -5.69 20.65
CA GLU A 11 -1.31 -6.77 19.67
C GLU A 11 -1.39 -6.14 18.27
N MET A 12 -0.28 -6.22 17.54
CA MET A 12 -0.20 -5.74 16.18
C MET A 12 -1.06 -6.69 15.33
N ASN A 13 -2.34 -6.36 15.15
CA ASN A 13 -3.11 -6.85 14.02
C ASN A 13 -2.57 -6.13 12.77
N LEU A 14 -1.33 -6.47 12.41
CA LEU A 14 -0.52 -5.83 11.36
C LEU A 14 -1.16 -5.98 9.98
N CYS A 15 -1.91 -7.07 9.80
CA CYS A 15 -2.44 -7.51 8.53
C CYS A 15 -3.69 -8.35 8.76
N TYR A 16 -4.62 -8.30 7.82
CA TYR A 16 -5.71 -9.26 7.75
C TYR A 16 -5.36 -10.30 6.66
N LEU A 17 -5.51 -11.58 7.01
CA LEU A 17 -5.44 -12.68 6.05
C LEU A 17 -6.85 -12.90 5.51
N GLU A 18 -7.04 -12.74 4.22
CA GLU A 18 -8.28 -13.16 3.57
C GLU A 18 -8.05 -14.55 2.99
N GLU A 19 -8.42 -15.58 3.76
CA GLU A 19 -8.51 -16.94 3.25
C GLU A 19 -9.70 -17.00 2.29
N ILE A 20 -9.44 -17.08 0.99
CA ILE A 20 -10.52 -17.35 0.03
C ILE A 20 -10.87 -18.84 0.23
N GLU A 21 -12.11 -19.22 0.54
CA GLU A 21 -12.46 -20.64 0.74
C GLU A 21 -12.39 -21.40 -0.60
N GLU A 22 -11.41 -22.29 -0.76
CA GLU A 22 -11.31 -23.44 -1.71
C GLU A 22 -9.84 -23.70 -2.12
N THR A 23 -9.22 -24.72 -1.49
CA THR A 23 -8.05 -25.50 -1.96
C THR A 23 -6.82 -24.75 -2.53
N ASP A 24 -5.68 -24.84 -1.83
CA ASP A 24 -4.33 -24.39 -2.25
C ASP A 24 -4.17 -22.88 -2.50
N LYS A 25 -4.68 -22.02 -1.62
CA LYS A 25 -4.81 -20.59 -1.90
C LYS A 25 -3.70 -19.70 -1.37
N GLU A 26 -3.27 -18.80 -2.26
CA GLU A 26 -2.35 -17.70 -2.01
C GLU A 26 -2.89 -16.78 -0.90
N ILE A 27 -2.06 -16.55 0.11
CA ILE A 27 -2.39 -15.64 1.21
C ILE A 27 -2.10 -14.21 0.74
N ILE A 28 -3.13 -13.39 0.61
CA ILE A 28 -3.00 -11.97 0.30
C ILE A 28 -2.95 -11.20 1.62
N ILE A 29 -1.80 -10.57 1.90
CA ILE A 29 -1.58 -9.80 3.11
C ILE A 29 -2.02 -8.36 2.87
N LYS A 30 -3.11 -7.93 3.52
CA LYS A 30 -3.66 -6.57 3.39
C LYS A 30 -3.60 -5.82 4.71
N THR A 31 -3.54 -4.50 4.62
CA THR A 31 -3.63 -3.60 5.77
C THR A 31 -4.40 -2.33 5.45
N GLU A 32 -5.01 -1.75 6.46
CA GLU A 32 -5.53 -0.40 6.38
C GLU A 32 -4.38 0.61 6.53
N VAL A 33 -4.39 1.65 5.71
CA VAL A 33 -3.51 2.81 5.78
C VAL A 33 -4.37 4.06 5.73
N ASN A 34 -4.05 5.05 6.56
CA ASN A 34 -4.71 6.34 6.51
C ASN A 34 -3.89 7.28 5.63
N ILE A 35 -4.57 7.87 4.63
CA ILE A 35 -4.00 8.81 3.68
C ILE A 35 -4.87 10.06 3.72
N ASN A 36 -4.32 11.17 4.21
CA ASN A 36 -5.05 12.44 4.34
C ASN A 36 -6.41 12.30 5.06
N GLY A 37 -6.49 11.46 6.10
CA GLY A 37 -7.71 11.22 6.85
C GLY A 37 -8.68 10.21 6.22
N ILE A 38 -8.32 9.60 5.09
CA ILE A 38 -9.13 8.57 4.43
C ILE A 38 -8.45 7.21 4.58
N ASP A 39 -9.18 6.25 5.13
CA ASP A 39 -8.72 4.88 5.24
C ASP A 39 -8.79 4.16 3.89
N VAL A 40 -7.68 3.52 3.53
CA VAL A 40 -7.47 2.81 2.27
C VAL A 40 -6.90 1.44 2.57
N MET A 41 -7.37 0.41 1.86
CA MET A 41 -6.75 -0.91 1.92
C MET A 41 -5.52 -0.97 1.02
N ALA A 42 -4.37 -1.27 1.60
CA ALA A 42 -3.11 -1.51 0.92
C ALA A 42 -2.75 -3.00 0.92
N LEU A 43 -2.13 -3.45 -0.16
CA LEU A 43 -1.48 -4.76 -0.26
C LEU A 43 -0.04 -4.66 0.26
N ILE A 44 0.37 -5.59 1.11
CA ILE A 44 1.78 -5.77 1.45
C ILE A 44 2.38 -6.72 0.41
N ASP A 45 3.14 -6.14 -0.52
CA ASP A 45 3.80 -6.86 -1.61
C ASP A 45 5.32 -6.85 -1.44
N THR A 46 5.88 -7.96 -0.95
CA THR A 46 7.34 -8.12 -0.79
C THR A 46 8.07 -8.35 -2.11
N GLY A 47 7.35 -8.64 -3.20
CA GLY A 47 7.90 -8.78 -4.55
C GLY A 47 8.10 -7.45 -5.26
N ALA A 48 7.51 -6.37 -4.75
CA ALA A 48 7.64 -5.03 -5.32
C ALA A 48 8.83 -4.26 -4.70
N ASN A 49 9.65 -3.63 -5.55
CA ASN A 49 10.74 -2.76 -5.09
C ASN A 49 10.30 -1.31 -4.86
N VAL A 50 9.11 -0.94 -5.33
CA VAL A 50 8.54 0.41 -5.20
C VAL A 50 7.06 0.30 -4.88
N SER A 51 6.51 1.32 -4.24
CA SER A 51 5.11 1.37 -3.87
C SER A 51 4.27 2.02 -4.98
N PHE A 52 3.11 1.42 -5.24
CA PHE A 52 2.16 1.90 -6.25
C PHE A 52 0.84 2.31 -5.60
N ILE A 53 0.14 3.24 -6.26
CA ILE A 53 -1.23 3.57 -5.92
C ILE A 53 -2.05 3.78 -7.19
N ASN A 54 -3.32 3.38 -7.15
CA ASN A 54 -4.26 3.65 -8.23
C ASN A 54 -4.54 5.17 -8.31
N GLU A 55 -4.54 5.72 -9.53
CA GLU A 55 -4.87 7.12 -9.79
C GLU A 55 -6.22 7.54 -9.18
N GLU A 56 -7.24 6.66 -9.20
CA GLU A 56 -8.54 6.95 -8.60
C GLU A 56 -8.45 7.18 -7.09
N VAL A 57 -7.62 6.37 -6.42
CA VAL A 57 -7.39 6.51 -4.97
C VAL A 57 -6.61 7.79 -4.69
N ALA A 58 -5.56 8.07 -5.46
CA ALA A 58 -4.77 9.29 -5.32
C ALA A 58 -5.62 10.57 -5.45
N ILE A 59 -6.56 10.58 -6.41
CA ILE A 59 -7.53 11.66 -6.59
C ILE A 59 -8.50 11.73 -5.41
N LYS A 60 -9.07 10.58 -5.00
CA LYS A 60 -10.03 10.51 -3.88
C LYS A 60 -9.43 11.00 -2.56
N THR A 61 -8.15 10.72 -2.33
CA THR A 61 -7.40 11.16 -1.14
C THR A 61 -6.75 12.53 -1.29
N ASN A 62 -7.05 13.26 -2.37
CA ASN A 62 -6.54 14.60 -2.65
C ASN A 62 -5.00 14.69 -2.54
N MET A 63 -4.29 13.71 -3.13
CA MET A 63 -2.84 13.73 -3.18
C MET A 63 -2.34 14.86 -4.09
N GLU A 64 -1.23 15.49 -3.70
CA GLU A 64 -0.46 16.31 -4.62
C GLU A 64 0.32 15.39 -5.57
N ILE A 65 0.00 15.47 -6.86
CA ILE A 65 0.56 14.62 -7.90
C ILE A 65 1.57 15.41 -8.70
N GLU A 66 2.78 14.87 -8.83
CA GLU A 66 3.84 15.43 -9.68
C GLU A 66 4.02 14.58 -10.95
N GLU A 67 4.18 15.26 -12.08
CA GLU A 67 4.64 14.64 -13.33
C GLU A 67 6.15 14.40 -13.24
N ILE A 68 6.59 13.24 -13.70
CA ILE A 68 7.99 12.82 -13.67
C ILE A 68 8.47 12.33 -15.04
N GLU A 69 9.79 12.25 -15.20
CA GLU A 69 10.37 11.50 -16.30
C GLU A 69 9.83 10.07 -16.31
N THR A 70 9.62 9.54 -17.52
CA THR A 70 9.01 8.22 -17.69
C THR A 70 9.90 7.15 -17.05
N GLN A 71 9.34 6.43 -16.09
CA GLN A 71 9.97 5.27 -15.46
C GLN A 71 9.28 4.01 -15.95
N ASN A 72 10.05 3.06 -16.45
CA ASN A 72 9.51 1.77 -16.84
C ASN A 72 9.66 0.79 -15.69
N VAL A 73 8.55 0.16 -15.29
CA VAL A 73 8.52 -0.88 -14.27
C VAL A 73 8.12 -2.20 -14.90
N ARG A 74 8.72 -3.29 -14.44
CA ARG A 74 8.35 -4.63 -14.87
C ARG A 74 7.27 -5.17 -13.93
N THR A 75 6.11 -5.50 -14.47
CA THR A 75 5.03 -6.19 -13.75
C THR A 75 5.00 -7.66 -14.17
N ALA A 76 4.16 -8.47 -13.50
CA ALA A 76 3.90 -9.83 -13.94
C ALA A 76 3.33 -9.90 -15.37
N ASN A 77 2.62 -8.85 -15.81
CA ASN A 77 1.86 -8.79 -17.05
C ASN A 77 2.53 -7.93 -18.14
N ASN A 78 3.85 -7.74 -18.10
CA ASN A 78 4.71 -6.90 -18.97
C ASN A 78 5.21 -5.61 -18.31
N GLU A 79 5.99 -4.84 -19.08
CA GLU A 79 6.52 -3.54 -18.71
C GLU A 79 5.43 -2.46 -18.78
N GLN A 80 5.36 -1.61 -17.76
CA GLN A 80 4.46 -0.47 -17.70
C GLN A 80 5.26 0.82 -17.53
N SER A 81 4.91 1.84 -18.31
CA SER A 81 5.51 3.18 -18.20
C SER A 81 4.72 4.03 -17.21
N ILE A 82 5.42 4.62 -16.26
CA ILE A 82 4.88 5.47 -15.19
C ILE A 82 5.40 6.88 -15.38
N LYS A 83 4.51 7.87 -15.27
CA LYS A 83 4.82 9.28 -15.49
C LYS A 83 4.38 10.19 -14.33
N LYS A 84 3.78 9.61 -13.30
CA LYS A 84 3.22 10.35 -12.16
C LYS A 84 3.66 9.71 -10.85
N ARG A 85 3.91 10.53 -9.85
CA ARG A 85 4.12 10.07 -8.47
C ARG A 85 3.54 11.06 -7.47
N ALA A 86 3.49 10.66 -6.21
CA ALA A 86 3.20 11.52 -5.06
C ALA A 86 4.18 11.18 -3.93
N ILE A 87 4.51 12.19 -3.13
CA ILE A 87 5.22 12.01 -1.86
C ILE A 87 4.23 12.37 -0.76
N ILE A 88 3.90 11.41 0.10
CA ILE A 88 2.84 11.58 1.09
C ILE A 88 3.22 10.98 2.43
N ASP A 89 2.78 11.64 3.50
CA ASP A 89 2.77 11.06 4.83
C ASP A 89 1.60 10.10 4.96
N ILE A 90 1.91 8.85 5.27
CA ILE A 90 0.90 7.82 5.56
C ILE A 90 0.95 7.45 7.04
N GLU A 91 -0.21 7.17 7.61
CA GLU A 91 -0.31 6.49 8.89
C GLU A 91 -0.65 5.03 8.66
N PHE A 92 0.16 4.14 9.22
CA PHE A 92 -0.06 2.69 9.17
C PHE A 92 0.21 2.12 10.55
N ASN A 93 -0.80 1.48 11.16
CA ASN A 93 -0.69 0.87 12.49
C ASN A 93 -0.16 1.81 13.59
N GLY A 94 -0.47 3.10 13.52
CA GLY A 94 0.00 4.13 14.46
C GLY A 94 1.43 4.61 14.20
N TYR A 95 2.05 4.19 13.10
CA TYR A 95 3.33 4.71 12.61
C TYR A 95 3.08 5.70 11.48
N ASN A 96 3.71 6.86 11.57
CA ASN A 96 3.72 7.84 10.49
C ASN A 96 5.01 7.69 9.69
N THR A 97 4.89 7.60 8.37
CA THR A 97 6.05 7.56 7.47
C THR A 97 5.77 8.32 6.20
N ASN A 98 6.82 8.97 5.69
CA ASN A 98 6.78 9.59 4.38
C ASN A 98 7.07 8.54 3.31
N MET A 99 6.18 8.40 2.33
CA MET A 99 6.28 7.42 1.26
C MET A 99 6.22 8.08 -0.12
N LYS A 100 7.01 7.52 -1.03
CA LYS A 100 6.94 7.82 -2.46
C LYS A 100 6.07 6.78 -3.14
N LEU A 101 4.95 7.21 -3.69
CA LEU A 101 3.98 6.36 -4.38
C LEU A 101 3.96 6.67 -5.87
N TYR A 102 4.12 5.65 -6.69
CA TYR A 102 4.00 5.75 -8.13
C TYR A 102 2.56 5.55 -8.56
N ILE A 103 2.03 6.46 -9.38
CA ILE A 103 0.62 6.47 -9.72
C ILE A 103 0.41 5.68 -11.00
N VAL A 104 -0.43 4.66 -10.91
CA VAL A 104 -0.77 3.76 -12.01
C VAL A 104 -2.26 3.86 -12.35
N LYS A 105 -2.58 3.85 -13.64
CA LYS A 105 -3.94 3.58 -14.11
C LYS A 105 -4.12 2.08 -14.24
N ILE A 106 -5.03 1.53 -13.47
CA ILE A 106 -5.45 0.14 -13.62
C ILE A 106 -6.63 0.14 -14.61
N TYR A 107 -6.41 -0.45 -15.79
CA TYR A 107 -7.49 -0.75 -16.71
C TYR A 107 -8.00 -2.15 -16.37
N ILE A 108 -9.14 -2.26 -15.70
CA ILE A 108 -9.83 -3.53 -15.60
C ILE A 108 -10.44 -3.78 -16.97
N MET A 109 -9.81 -4.64 -17.78
CA MET A 109 -10.47 -5.21 -18.95
C MET A 109 -11.49 -6.24 -18.45
N ILE A 110 -12.77 -5.85 -18.54
CA ILE A 110 -13.92 -6.73 -18.25
C ILE A 110 -14.19 -7.60 -19.48
#